data_AF-A0A955KZU2-F1
#
_entry.id   AF-A0A955KZU2-F1
#
_cell.length_a   1.000
_cell.length_b   1.000
_cell.length_c   1.000
_cell.angle_alpha   90.00
_cell.angle_beta   90.00
_cell.angle_gamma   90.00
#
_symmetry.space_group_name_H-M   'P 1'
#
loop_
_entity.id
_entity.type
_entity.pdbx_description
1 polymer ?
#
loop_
_entity_poly.entity_id
_entity_poly.type
_entity_poly.pdbx_seq_one_letter_code
_entity_poly.pdbx_strand_id
1 'polypeptide(L)'
;MHRKKAIDYISNSVPTVSINAKVEEVLKLFLNKKNFESISYVYVLDDDKSAGQIKIEDIIKSDKNEEIKNLITENHRVSTSPDTELRQVALKAMVHDLTALPVVDESKKFLGAITTDTILKTLDSKAVAQILRHGGINISHQPDIYSTTIKTSLKHRLPWLLAGLLGGIATAGIITGFEKTLEQNIVLAIFIPLIVYMADAIGNQMEAFVIRDLDKSTNFNFKKYIGKQLEVVGIIALILSIIIFIFSLISFHSTKLSFVIAVGLFCASISSVITGVMIPFIFSKLKLDPADASGPIATIIQDFSSLLIYFTIATIFL
;
A
#
# COMPACT_ATOMS: atom_id res chain seq x y z
N MET A 1 -7.30 -15.61 0.94
CA MET A 1 -7.51 -14.63 2.03
C MET A 1 -8.86 -13.97 1.78
N HIS A 2 -9.89 -14.21 2.60
CA HIS A 2 -11.22 -13.61 2.41
C HIS A 2 -11.10 -12.09 2.52
N ARG A 3 -11.53 -11.35 1.48
CA ARG A 3 -11.61 -9.90 1.53
C ARG A 3 -12.71 -9.54 2.53
N LYS A 4 -12.37 -8.75 3.56
CA LYS A 4 -13.33 -8.23 4.56
C LYS A 4 -14.34 -7.34 3.84
N LYS A 5 -15.60 -7.76 3.75
CA LYS A 5 -16.66 -6.99 3.08
C LYS A 5 -17.38 -6.09 4.08
N ALA A 6 -18.04 -5.05 3.59
CA ALA A 6 -18.81 -4.13 4.44
C ALA A 6 -19.87 -4.88 5.26
N ILE A 7 -20.55 -5.88 4.66
CA ILE A 7 -21.58 -6.69 5.30
C ILE A 7 -21.13 -7.36 6.62
N ASP A 8 -19.86 -7.73 6.73
CA ASP A 8 -19.31 -8.43 7.90
C ASP A 8 -19.10 -7.50 9.10
N TYR A 9 -19.21 -6.18 8.90
CA TYR A 9 -18.86 -5.13 9.86
C TYR A 9 -19.95 -4.06 10.01
N ILE A 10 -21.17 -4.35 9.54
CA ILE A 10 -22.31 -3.43 9.69
C ILE A 10 -22.75 -3.39 11.15
N SER A 11 -22.92 -2.18 11.67
CA SER A 11 -23.67 -1.94 12.89
C SER A 11 -25.10 -1.51 12.57
N ASN A 12 -26.06 -2.24 13.14
CA ASN A 12 -27.48 -1.88 13.09
C ASN A 12 -27.88 -1.02 14.31
N SER A 13 -27.00 -0.92 15.30
CA SER A 13 -27.21 -0.17 16.54
C SER A 13 -26.80 1.29 16.36
N VAL A 14 -27.40 1.97 15.38
CA VAL A 14 -27.12 3.37 15.05
C VAL A 14 -28.40 4.22 15.05
N PRO A 15 -28.33 5.52 15.36
CA PRO A 15 -29.51 6.38 15.39
C PRO A 15 -30.14 6.55 14.00
N THR A 16 -31.41 6.23 13.86
CA THR A 16 -32.18 6.39 12.62
C THR A 16 -33.44 7.23 12.86
N VAL A 17 -33.79 8.07 11.88
CA VAL A 17 -34.96 8.98 11.94
C VAL A 17 -35.63 9.09 10.57
N SER A 18 -36.92 9.41 10.55
CA SER A 18 -37.64 9.73 9.31
C SER A 18 -37.19 11.08 8.76
N ILE A 19 -37.18 11.24 7.43
CA ILE A 19 -36.90 12.50 6.74
C ILE A 19 -37.84 13.65 7.16
N ASN A 20 -39.07 13.32 7.59
CA ASN A 20 -40.07 14.29 8.03
C ASN A 20 -40.00 14.59 9.53
N ALA A 21 -39.06 13.98 10.26
CA ALA A 21 -38.90 14.23 11.69
C ALA A 21 -38.35 15.64 11.95
N LYS A 22 -38.64 16.18 13.14
CA LYS A 22 -38.04 17.42 13.65
C LYS A 22 -36.77 17.14 14.45
N VAL A 23 -35.89 18.12 14.53
CA VAL A 23 -34.66 18.06 15.37
C VAL A 23 -34.99 17.67 16.82
N GLU A 24 -36.08 18.17 17.39
CA GLU A 24 -36.51 17.82 18.75
C GLU A 24 -36.72 16.30 18.94
N GLU A 25 -37.31 15.62 17.96
CA GLU A 25 -37.55 14.18 18.02
C GLU A 25 -36.24 13.39 18.03
N VAL A 26 -35.25 13.87 17.28
CA VAL A 26 -33.91 13.28 17.25
C VAL A 26 -33.22 13.43 18.59
N LEU A 27 -33.30 14.61 19.22
CA LEU A 27 -32.72 14.83 20.55
C LEU A 27 -33.38 13.94 21.62
N LYS A 28 -34.69 13.69 21.52
CA LYS A 28 -35.41 12.77 22.42
C LYS A 28 -34.94 11.33 22.28
N LEU A 29 -34.52 10.88 21.10
CA LEU A 29 -33.97 9.52 20.91
C LEU A 29 -32.73 9.27 21.79
N PHE A 30 -31.88 10.27 21.97
CA PHE A 30 -30.68 10.18 22.80
C PHE A 30 -30.99 10.23 24.30
N LEU A 31 -32.05 10.93 24.69
CA LEU A 31 -32.50 11.01 26.10
C LEU A 31 -33.11 9.69 26.60
N ASN A 32 -33.66 8.87 25.69
CA ASN A 32 -34.31 7.60 26.02
C ASN A 32 -33.33 6.44 26.34
N LYS A 33 -32.03 6.72 26.55
CA LYS A 33 -30.99 5.73 26.92
C LYS A 33 -30.91 4.49 26.01
N LYS A 34 -31.22 4.63 24.72
CA LYS A 34 -30.92 3.57 23.75
C LYS A 34 -29.39 3.42 23.63
N ASN A 35 -28.90 2.19 23.75
CA ASN A 35 -27.49 1.89 23.52
C ASN A 35 -27.21 1.86 22.02
N PHE A 36 -26.54 2.90 21.54
CA PHE A 36 -26.00 2.94 20.18
C PHE A 36 -24.53 2.56 20.22
N GLU A 37 -24.07 1.80 19.21
CA GLU A 37 -22.65 1.49 19.04
C GLU A 37 -21.87 2.74 18.62
N SER A 38 -22.51 3.64 17.88
CA SER A 38 -21.94 4.94 17.52
C SER A 38 -23.03 5.99 17.39
N ILE A 39 -22.75 7.19 17.89
CA ILE A 39 -23.65 8.36 17.82
C ILE A 39 -23.10 9.47 16.93
N SER A 40 -22.02 9.22 16.18
CA SER A 40 -21.35 10.25 15.37
C SER A 40 -22.28 10.83 14.29
N TYR A 41 -23.19 10.00 13.77
CA TYR A 41 -24.19 10.40 12.77
C TYR A 41 -25.58 9.91 13.17
N VAL A 42 -26.57 10.66 12.71
CA VAL A 42 -27.96 10.22 12.63
C VAL A 42 -28.28 9.94 11.18
N TYR A 43 -28.77 8.73 10.91
CA TYR A 43 -29.11 8.27 9.57
C TYR A 43 -30.57 8.61 9.26
N VAL A 44 -30.79 9.34 8.18
CA VAL A 44 -32.12 9.76 7.75
C VAL A 44 -32.67 8.77 6.75
N LEU A 45 -33.87 8.29 7.02
CA LEU A 45 -34.59 7.33 6.19
C LEU A 45 -35.84 7.98 5.57
N ASP A 46 -36.05 7.72 4.29
CA ASP A 46 -37.32 7.93 3.61
C ASP A 46 -37.96 6.56 3.42
N ASP A 47 -38.96 6.27 4.25
CA ASP A 47 -39.40 4.90 4.57
C ASP A 47 -38.23 4.01 5.03
N ASP A 48 -37.86 3.00 4.23
CA ASP A 48 -36.75 2.07 4.47
C ASP A 48 -35.47 2.47 3.72
N LYS A 49 -35.51 3.53 2.89
CA LYS A 49 -34.40 3.93 2.01
C LYS A 49 -33.52 4.98 2.69
N SER A 50 -32.21 4.88 2.49
CA SER A 50 -31.27 5.88 3.01
C SER A 50 -31.42 7.20 2.24
N ALA A 51 -31.89 8.24 2.93
CA ALA A 51 -32.03 9.60 2.42
C ALA A 51 -30.81 10.48 2.71
N GLY A 52 -30.00 10.09 3.71
CA GLY A 52 -28.71 10.70 4.01
C GLY A 52 -28.25 10.41 5.45
N GLN A 53 -27.20 11.10 5.87
CA GLN A 53 -26.70 11.08 7.25
C GLN A 53 -26.33 12.50 7.69
N ILE A 54 -26.55 12.85 8.95
CA ILE A 54 -26.22 14.18 9.50
C ILE A 54 -25.35 13.98 10.73
N LYS A 55 -24.31 14.81 10.90
CA LYS A 55 -23.47 14.77 12.10
C LYS A 55 -24.29 15.18 13.31
N ILE A 56 -24.10 14.50 14.44
CA ILE A 56 -24.79 14.86 15.68
C ILE A 56 -24.50 16.30 16.11
N GLU A 57 -23.29 16.80 15.84
CA GLU A 57 -22.88 18.18 16.11
C GLU A 57 -23.75 19.20 15.38
N ASP A 58 -24.14 18.91 14.13
CA ASP A 58 -24.98 19.80 13.33
C ASP A 58 -26.41 19.81 13.88
N ILE A 59 -26.93 18.64 14.26
CA ILE A 59 -28.26 18.50 14.88
C ILE A 59 -28.35 19.26 16.22
N ILE A 60 -27.29 19.23 17.03
CA ILE A 60 -27.23 19.95 18.30
C ILE A 60 -27.23 21.47 18.09
N LYS A 61 -26.67 21.96 16.97
CA LYS A 61 -26.60 23.39 16.62
C LYS A 61 -27.87 23.93 15.96
N SER A 62 -28.71 23.06 15.39
CA SER A 62 -29.95 23.43 14.70
C SER A 62 -31.10 23.82 15.63
N ASP A 63 -32.09 24.53 15.09
CA ASP A 63 -33.33 24.84 15.82
C ASP A 63 -34.14 23.56 16.04
N LYS A 64 -34.68 23.38 17.25
CA LYS A 64 -35.48 22.21 17.63
C LYS A 64 -36.72 22.00 16.74
N ASN A 65 -37.27 23.08 16.20
CA ASN A 65 -38.45 23.07 15.36
C ASN A 65 -38.14 22.85 13.87
N GLU A 66 -36.86 22.87 13.48
CA GLU A 66 -36.43 22.65 12.10
C GLU A 66 -36.66 21.19 11.69
N GLU A 67 -37.07 20.99 10.44
CA GLU A 67 -37.26 19.66 9.86
C GLU A 67 -35.93 19.09 9.37
N ILE A 68 -35.71 17.80 9.63
CA ILE A 68 -34.46 17.10 9.27
C ILE A 68 -34.16 17.18 7.78
N LYS A 69 -35.19 17.15 6.91
CA LYS A 69 -35.02 17.28 5.46
C LYS A 69 -34.27 18.54 5.02
N ASN A 70 -34.37 19.64 5.79
CA ASN A 70 -33.74 20.91 5.48
C ASN A 70 -32.24 20.92 5.80
N LEU A 71 -31.79 20.00 6.66
CA LEU A 71 -30.39 19.85 7.05
C LEU A 71 -29.58 18.93 6.10
N ILE A 72 -30.27 18.20 5.22
CA ILE A 72 -29.63 17.25 4.28
C ILE A 72 -29.08 18.01 3.07
N THR A 73 -27.84 17.71 2.69
CA THR A 73 -27.16 18.25 1.50
C THR A 73 -26.66 17.09 0.64
N GLU A 74 -26.12 17.35 -0.55
CA GLU A 74 -25.63 16.27 -1.44
C GLU A 74 -24.52 15.42 -0.79
N ASN A 75 -23.61 16.05 -0.04
CA ASN A 75 -22.54 15.34 0.68
C ASN A 75 -23.07 14.39 1.77
N HIS A 76 -24.30 14.61 2.26
CA HIS A 76 -24.94 13.75 3.25
C HIS A 76 -25.49 12.45 2.64
N ARG A 77 -25.53 12.30 1.30
CA ARG A 77 -26.13 11.15 0.60
C ARG A 77 -25.14 10.04 0.21
N VAL A 78 -23.89 10.15 0.64
CA VAL A 78 -22.84 9.18 0.32
C VAL A 78 -23.10 7.86 1.07
N SER A 79 -23.15 6.75 0.33
CA SER A 79 -23.40 5.39 0.85
C SER A 79 -22.51 4.35 0.17
N THR A 80 -22.46 3.13 0.71
CA THR A 80 -21.74 1.98 0.11
C THR A 80 -22.62 0.74 -0.01
N SER A 81 -22.26 -0.15 -0.95
CA SER A 81 -22.84 -1.49 -1.07
C SER A 81 -22.31 -2.43 0.03
N PRO A 82 -23.09 -3.44 0.47
CA PRO A 82 -22.66 -4.49 1.40
C PRO A 82 -21.47 -5.32 0.88
N ASP A 83 -21.33 -5.45 -0.44
CA ASP A 83 -20.26 -6.23 -1.07
C ASP A 83 -18.94 -5.47 -1.23
N THR A 84 -18.94 -4.16 -0.99
CA THR A 84 -17.74 -3.33 -1.08
C THR A 84 -16.72 -3.78 -0.05
N GLU A 85 -15.44 -3.84 -0.45
CA GLU A 85 -14.35 -4.12 0.48
C GLU A 85 -14.25 -3.04 1.55
N LEU A 86 -14.12 -3.44 2.83
CA LEU A 86 -14.15 -2.54 3.97
C LEU A 86 -13.13 -1.39 3.87
N ARG A 87 -11.97 -1.62 3.24
CA ARG A 87 -10.97 -0.57 2.97
C ARG A 87 -11.51 0.49 2.00
N GLN A 88 -12.17 0.07 0.93
CA GLN A 88 -12.74 1.01 -0.04
C GLN A 88 -13.85 1.84 0.63
N VAL A 89 -14.58 1.26 1.57
CA VAL A 89 -15.53 2.00 2.43
C VAL A 89 -14.81 3.06 3.26
N ALA A 90 -13.73 2.69 3.96
CA ALA A 90 -12.94 3.63 4.76
C ALA A 90 -12.31 4.76 3.92
N LEU A 91 -11.75 4.45 2.76
CA LEU A 91 -11.19 5.42 1.82
C LEU A 91 -12.28 6.35 1.26
N LYS A 92 -13.44 5.79 0.90
CA LYS A 92 -14.59 6.58 0.43
C LYS A 92 -15.07 7.55 1.50
N ALA A 93 -15.14 7.11 2.76
CA ALA A 93 -15.49 7.99 3.87
C ALA A 93 -14.50 9.16 3.99
N MET A 94 -13.18 8.89 3.94
CA MET A 94 -12.14 9.93 3.98
C MET A 94 -12.21 10.93 2.81
N VAL A 95 -12.43 10.45 1.58
CA VAL A 95 -12.54 11.32 0.40
C VAL A 95 -13.71 12.30 0.51
N HIS A 96 -14.75 11.94 1.27
CA HIS A 96 -15.93 12.76 1.50
C HIS A 96 -15.95 13.45 2.88
N ASP A 97 -14.84 13.46 3.62
CA ASP A 97 -14.75 14.01 4.99
C ASP A 97 -15.79 13.44 5.98
N LEU A 98 -16.10 12.16 5.79
CA LEU A 98 -17.01 11.38 6.63
C LEU A 98 -16.23 10.44 7.56
N THR A 99 -16.74 10.29 8.77
CA THR A 99 -16.18 9.41 9.79
C THR A 99 -16.98 8.11 9.96
N ALA A 100 -18.16 7.99 9.34
CA ALA A 100 -18.94 6.77 9.24
C ALA A 100 -19.62 6.73 7.86
N LEU A 101 -20.03 5.53 7.41
CA LEU A 101 -20.69 5.39 6.11
C LEU A 101 -21.90 4.44 6.17
N PRO A 102 -23.06 4.85 5.64
CA PRO A 102 -24.24 4.00 5.58
C PRO A 102 -24.04 2.91 4.52
N VAL A 103 -24.45 1.70 4.86
CA VAL A 103 -24.47 0.55 3.95
C VAL A 103 -25.88 0.36 3.44
N VAL A 104 -26.04 0.27 2.13
CA VAL A 104 -27.33 0.15 1.45
C VAL A 104 -27.31 -0.99 0.44
N ASP A 105 -28.45 -1.66 0.27
CA ASP A 105 -28.61 -2.67 -0.79
C ASP A 105 -28.81 -2.02 -2.18
N GLU A 106 -29.01 -2.86 -3.20
CA GLU A 106 -29.26 -2.43 -4.58
C GLU A 106 -30.51 -1.54 -4.72
N SER A 107 -31.49 -1.69 -3.82
CA SER A 107 -32.74 -0.91 -3.78
C SER A 107 -32.64 0.36 -2.92
N LYS A 108 -31.42 0.71 -2.47
CA LYS A 108 -31.13 1.82 -1.53
C LYS A 108 -31.69 1.62 -0.12
N LYS A 109 -32.11 0.40 0.23
CA LYS A 109 -32.56 0.09 1.58
C LYS A 109 -31.40 0.23 2.55
N PHE A 110 -31.61 0.93 3.65
CA PHE A 110 -30.59 1.05 4.69
C PHE A 110 -30.41 -0.27 5.43
N LEU A 111 -29.20 -0.82 5.39
CA LEU A 111 -28.85 -2.07 6.07
C LEU A 111 -28.20 -1.83 7.43
N GLY A 112 -27.68 -0.62 7.67
CA GLY A 112 -26.91 -0.23 8.85
C GLY A 112 -25.73 0.65 8.43
N ALA A 113 -24.73 0.81 9.29
CA ALA A 113 -23.57 1.65 8.98
C ALA A 113 -22.25 1.06 9.46
N ILE A 114 -21.17 1.43 8.75
CA ILE A 114 -19.81 1.21 9.21
C ILE A 114 -19.42 2.38 10.12
N THR A 115 -19.18 2.08 11.39
CA THR A 115 -18.92 3.06 12.46
C THR A 115 -17.53 3.69 12.37
N THR A 116 -17.37 4.85 13.00
CA THR A 116 -16.08 5.56 13.12
C THR A 116 -14.96 4.66 13.64
N ASP A 117 -15.21 3.92 14.72
CA ASP A 117 -14.22 3.01 15.30
C ASP A 117 -13.81 1.92 14.31
N THR A 118 -14.75 1.41 13.52
CA THR A 118 -14.48 0.39 12.50
C THR A 118 -13.63 0.96 11.37
N ILE A 119 -13.94 2.17 10.89
CA ILE A 119 -13.15 2.88 9.88
C ILE A 119 -11.73 3.12 10.40
N LEU A 120 -11.58 3.66 11.62
CA LEU A 120 -10.28 3.92 12.24
C LEU A 120 -9.44 2.63 12.41
N LYS A 121 -10.03 1.56 12.97
CA LYS A 121 -9.37 0.25 13.13
C LYS A 121 -8.95 -0.35 11.79
N THR A 122 -9.76 -0.15 10.74
CA THR A 122 -9.46 -0.66 9.40
C THR A 122 -8.26 0.05 8.78
N LEU A 123 -8.16 1.36 8.97
CA LEU A 123 -7.04 2.16 8.45
C LEU A 123 -5.74 1.85 9.19
N ASP A 124 -5.78 1.78 10.52
CA ASP A 124 -4.60 1.59 11.36
C ASP A 124 -3.99 0.18 11.19
N SER A 125 -4.82 -0.86 11.25
CA SER A 125 -4.36 -2.25 11.13
C SER A 125 -3.71 -2.57 9.78
N LYS A 126 -4.18 -1.96 8.68
CA LYS A 126 -3.60 -2.23 7.35
C LYS A 126 -2.27 -1.51 7.14
N ALA A 127 -2.11 -0.27 7.61
CA ALA A 127 -0.84 0.44 7.50
C ALA A 127 0.28 -0.35 8.21
N VAL A 128 -0.01 -0.83 9.42
CA VAL A 128 0.92 -1.69 10.16
C VAL A 128 1.15 -3.02 9.45
N ALA A 129 0.10 -3.69 8.95
CA ALA A 129 0.25 -4.94 8.23
C ALA A 129 1.11 -4.79 6.95
N GLN A 130 0.99 -3.68 6.23
CA GLN A 130 1.82 -3.38 5.06
C GLN A 130 3.29 -3.21 5.44
N ILE A 131 3.58 -2.45 6.51
CA ILE A 131 4.96 -2.30 7.03
C ILE A 131 5.54 -3.66 7.43
N LEU A 132 4.77 -4.48 8.14
CA LEU A 132 5.21 -5.81 8.56
C LEU A 132 5.47 -6.73 7.38
N ARG A 133 4.58 -6.75 6.37
CA ARG A 133 4.73 -7.57 5.16
C ARG A 133 5.94 -7.15 4.34
N HIS A 134 6.20 -5.85 4.21
CA HIS A 134 7.40 -5.34 3.56
C HIS A 134 8.69 -5.85 4.23
N GLY A 135 8.70 -5.99 5.55
CA GLY A 135 9.78 -6.62 6.31
C GLY A 135 9.79 -8.16 6.29
N GLY A 136 8.96 -8.81 5.46
CA GLY A 136 8.85 -10.28 5.39
C GLY A 136 8.15 -10.91 6.59
N ILE A 137 7.27 -10.18 7.29
CA ILE A 137 6.51 -10.67 8.43
C ILE A 137 5.04 -10.79 8.04
N ASN A 138 4.56 -12.02 7.81
CA ASN A 138 3.19 -12.25 7.37
C ASN A 138 2.25 -12.51 8.57
N ILE A 139 1.74 -11.45 9.19
CA ILE A 139 0.85 -11.53 10.36
C ILE A 139 -0.50 -10.89 10.05
N SER A 140 -1.59 -11.62 10.30
CA SER A 140 -2.97 -11.18 10.00
C SER A 140 -3.60 -10.36 11.13
N HIS A 141 -3.17 -10.57 12.37
CA HIS A 141 -3.67 -9.92 13.60
C HIS A 141 -2.47 -9.61 14.44
N GLN A 142 -2.23 -8.34 14.78
CA GLN A 142 -1.12 -7.89 15.61
C GLN A 142 -1.17 -8.61 16.98
N PRO A 143 -0.35 -9.63 17.29
CA PRO A 143 -0.04 -9.87 18.67
C PRO A 143 1.16 -8.97 18.99
N ASP A 144 1.17 -8.38 20.17
CA ASP A 144 2.40 -7.80 20.70
C ASP A 144 3.53 -8.84 20.58
N ILE A 145 4.75 -8.44 20.17
CA ILE A 145 5.89 -9.34 20.10
C ILE A 145 6.14 -10.00 21.47
N TYR A 146 5.83 -9.30 22.57
CA TYR A 146 5.88 -9.82 23.93
C TYR A 146 4.85 -10.93 24.21
N SER A 147 3.73 -10.92 23.48
CA SER A 147 2.66 -11.93 23.58
C SER A 147 2.79 -13.07 22.56
N THR A 148 3.67 -12.92 21.55
CA THR A 148 3.81 -13.88 20.45
C THR A 148 4.74 -15.01 20.85
N THR A 149 4.26 -16.27 20.79
CA THR A 149 5.14 -17.42 21.05
C THR A 149 6.27 -17.52 20.01
N ILE A 150 7.42 -18.07 20.43
CA ILE A 150 8.58 -18.29 19.54
C ILE A 150 8.17 -19.13 18.31
N LYS A 151 7.37 -20.18 18.50
CA LYS A 151 6.88 -21.05 17.40
C LYS A 151 6.07 -20.26 16.38
N THR A 152 5.18 -19.37 16.83
CA THR A 152 4.40 -18.49 15.95
C THR A 152 5.33 -17.55 15.18
N SER A 153 6.27 -16.88 15.86
CA SER A 153 7.23 -15.98 15.22
C SER A 153 8.06 -16.67 14.14
N LEU A 154 8.61 -17.85 14.43
CA LEU A 154 9.37 -18.65 13.46
C LEU A 154 8.51 -19.02 12.25
N LYS A 155 7.27 -19.45 12.45
CA LYS A 155 6.35 -19.81 11.35
C LYS A 155 6.11 -18.64 10.38
N HIS A 156 6.10 -17.40 10.88
CA HIS A 156 5.83 -16.22 10.06
C HIS A 156 7.07 -15.59 9.40
N ARG A 157 8.28 -15.89 9.90
CA ARG A 157 9.54 -15.28 9.42
C ARG A 157 10.44 -16.25 8.68
N LEU A 158 10.58 -17.48 9.20
CA LEU A 158 11.53 -18.46 8.68
C LEU A 158 11.30 -18.81 7.21
N PRO A 159 10.05 -18.99 6.70
CA PRO A 159 9.84 -19.27 5.29
C PRO A 159 10.41 -18.18 4.37
N TRP A 160 10.27 -16.92 4.76
CA TRP A 160 10.78 -15.78 3.99
C TRP A 160 12.30 -15.66 4.07
N LEU A 161 12.89 -15.91 5.24
CA LEU A 161 14.35 -15.94 5.39
C LEU A 161 14.99 -17.11 4.62
N LEU A 162 14.34 -18.27 4.57
CA LEU A 162 14.78 -19.41 3.77
C LEU A 162 14.68 -19.11 2.27
N ALA A 163 13.61 -18.44 1.83
CA ALA A 163 13.50 -17.96 0.45
C ALA A 163 14.64 -16.98 0.11
N GLY A 164 14.91 -16.01 1.00
CA GLY A 164 16.05 -15.08 0.89
C GLY A 164 17.39 -15.79 0.80
N LEU A 165 17.63 -16.80 1.64
CA LEU A 165 18.84 -17.61 1.62
C LEU A 165 19.01 -18.34 0.28
N LEU A 166 17.96 -18.99 -0.22
CA LEU A 166 17.99 -19.66 -1.52
C LEU A 166 18.25 -18.68 -2.66
N GLY A 167 17.65 -17.49 -2.59
CA GLY A 167 17.91 -16.41 -3.53
C GLY A 167 19.37 -15.95 -3.51
N GLY A 168 19.94 -15.73 -2.31
CA GLY A 168 21.35 -15.38 -2.15
C GLY A 168 22.30 -16.45 -2.71
N ILE A 169 21.97 -17.73 -2.52
CA ILE A 169 22.72 -18.85 -3.13
C ILE A 169 22.64 -18.80 -4.66
N ALA A 170 21.46 -18.53 -5.22
CA ALA A 170 21.28 -18.38 -6.67
C ALA A 170 22.10 -17.19 -7.22
N THR A 171 22.10 -16.06 -6.50
CA THR A 171 22.89 -14.88 -6.85
C THR A 171 24.39 -15.16 -6.81
N ALA A 172 24.88 -15.95 -5.84
CA ALA A 172 26.27 -16.39 -5.83
C ALA A 172 26.65 -17.18 -7.09
N GLY A 173 25.72 -18.00 -7.60
CA GLY A 173 25.89 -18.71 -8.88
C GLY A 173 26.08 -17.78 -10.08
N ILE A 174 25.44 -16.61 -10.10
CA ILE A 174 25.68 -15.60 -11.16
C ILE A 174 27.13 -15.11 -11.08
N ILE A 175 27.61 -14.75 -9.90
CA ILE A 175 28.98 -14.23 -9.70
C ILE A 175 30.00 -15.26 -10.21
N THR A 176 29.81 -16.55 -9.89
CA THR A 176 30.64 -17.64 -10.41
C THR A 176 30.58 -17.75 -11.93
N GLY A 177 29.41 -17.53 -12.55
CA GLY A 177 29.27 -17.50 -14.01
C GLY A 177 30.11 -16.40 -14.69
N PHE A 178 30.49 -15.36 -13.96
CA PHE A 178 31.33 -14.25 -14.42
C PHE A 178 32.75 -14.26 -13.82
N GLU A 179 33.22 -15.42 -13.33
CA GLU A 179 34.55 -15.59 -12.73
C GLU A 179 35.66 -15.08 -13.65
N LYS A 180 35.62 -15.41 -14.95
CA LYS A 180 36.60 -14.93 -15.93
C LYS A 180 36.66 -13.39 -16.03
N THR A 181 35.51 -12.73 -15.95
CA THR A 181 35.43 -11.26 -15.97
C THR A 181 36.00 -10.65 -14.69
N LEU A 182 35.76 -11.32 -13.55
CA LEU A 182 36.33 -10.92 -12.25
C LEU A 182 37.85 -11.14 -12.19
N GLU A 183 38.37 -12.22 -12.75
CA GLU A 183 39.81 -12.48 -12.84
C GLU A 183 40.53 -11.39 -13.66
N GLN A 184 39.90 -10.88 -14.72
CA GLN A 184 40.45 -9.79 -15.50
C GLN A 184 40.50 -8.47 -14.70
N ASN A 185 39.49 -8.20 -13.88
CA ASN A 185 39.39 -6.98 -13.08
C ASN A 185 38.72 -7.22 -11.72
N ILE A 186 39.54 -7.59 -10.72
CA ILE A 186 39.06 -7.91 -9.37
C ILE A 186 38.38 -6.71 -8.67
N VAL A 187 38.68 -5.48 -9.12
CA VAL A 187 38.05 -4.25 -8.62
C VAL A 187 36.54 -4.24 -8.83
N LEU A 188 36.01 -4.95 -9.84
CA LEU A 188 34.57 -5.08 -10.04
C LEU A 188 33.87 -5.68 -8.81
N ALA A 189 34.53 -6.59 -8.10
CA ALA A 189 33.97 -7.21 -6.90
C ALA A 189 33.76 -6.21 -5.76
N ILE A 190 34.57 -5.15 -5.68
CA ILE A 190 34.47 -4.10 -4.66
C ILE A 190 33.15 -3.32 -4.81
N PHE A 191 32.63 -3.22 -6.04
CA PHE A 191 31.40 -2.47 -6.34
C PHE A 191 30.13 -3.33 -6.27
N ILE A 192 30.24 -4.66 -6.12
CA ILE A 192 29.07 -5.55 -5.97
C ILE A 192 28.11 -5.05 -4.89
N PRO A 193 28.55 -4.79 -3.63
CA PRO A 193 27.63 -4.37 -2.58
C PRO A 193 26.94 -3.05 -2.90
N LEU A 194 27.65 -2.11 -3.54
CA LEU A 194 27.10 -0.82 -3.94
C LEU A 194 26.04 -0.97 -5.02
N ILE A 195 26.33 -1.74 -6.08
CA ILE A 195 25.41 -1.95 -7.21
C ILE A 195 24.11 -2.58 -6.71
N VAL A 196 24.24 -3.65 -5.93
CA VAL A 196 23.09 -4.37 -5.35
C VAL A 196 22.28 -3.45 -4.45
N TYR A 197 22.94 -2.78 -3.50
CA TYR A 197 22.27 -1.86 -2.57
C TYR A 197 21.52 -0.73 -3.29
N MET A 198 22.17 -0.06 -4.25
CA MET A 198 21.53 1.07 -4.94
C MET A 198 20.34 0.62 -5.78
N ALA A 199 20.46 -0.51 -6.46
CA ALA A 199 19.38 -1.03 -7.28
C ALA A 199 18.18 -1.49 -6.42
N ASP A 200 18.43 -2.14 -5.27
CA ASP A 200 17.40 -2.51 -4.29
C ASP A 200 16.77 -1.29 -3.60
N ALA A 201 17.56 -0.30 -3.19
CA ALA A 201 17.07 0.93 -2.57
C ALA A 201 16.13 1.72 -3.50
N ILE A 202 16.47 1.82 -4.79
CA ILE A 202 15.62 2.45 -5.80
C ILE A 202 14.35 1.61 -6.02
N GLY A 203 14.47 0.29 -6.08
CA GLY A 203 13.34 -0.64 -6.20
C GLY A 203 12.34 -0.48 -5.05
N ASN A 204 12.82 -0.54 -3.81
CA ASN A 204 12.02 -0.39 -2.59
C ASN A 204 11.27 0.96 -2.53
N GLN A 205 11.91 2.06 -2.95
CA GLN A 205 11.23 3.36 -3.03
C GLN A 205 10.06 3.32 -4.03
N MET A 206 10.25 2.68 -5.18
CA MET A 206 9.18 2.54 -6.18
C MET A 206 8.06 1.61 -5.72
N GLU A 207 8.38 0.50 -5.06
CA GLU A 207 7.38 -0.41 -4.50
C GLU A 207 6.44 0.33 -3.55
N ALA A 208 7.00 1.16 -2.66
CA ALA A 208 6.22 1.96 -1.73
C ALA A 208 5.27 2.93 -2.47
N PHE A 209 5.73 3.60 -3.53
CA PHE A 209 4.87 4.45 -4.35
C PHE A 209 3.78 3.65 -5.08
N VAL A 210 4.13 2.55 -5.73
CA VAL A 210 3.22 1.74 -6.55
C VAL A 210 2.14 1.09 -5.69
N ILE A 211 2.51 0.47 -4.57
CA ILE A 211 1.56 -0.15 -3.63
C ILE A 211 0.56 0.88 -3.13
N ARG A 212 1.03 2.08 -2.77
CA ARG A 212 0.18 3.18 -2.31
C ARG A 212 -0.77 3.67 -3.41
N ASP A 213 -0.26 3.85 -4.62
CA ASP A 213 -1.00 4.46 -5.72
C ASP A 213 -2.00 3.49 -6.38
N LEU A 214 -1.69 2.19 -6.39
CA LEU A 214 -2.63 1.11 -6.76
C LEU A 214 -3.81 1.02 -5.78
N ASP A 215 -3.56 1.21 -4.49
CA ASP A 215 -4.60 1.17 -3.46
C ASP A 215 -5.53 2.39 -3.47
N LYS A 216 -5.08 3.53 -3.99
CA LYS A 216 -5.84 4.79 -4.00
C LYS A 216 -6.67 5.04 -5.26
N SER A 217 -6.32 4.44 -6.40
CA SER A 217 -6.88 4.84 -7.69
C SER A 217 -7.76 3.76 -8.33
N THR A 218 -9.02 4.10 -8.56
CA THR A 218 -9.96 3.26 -9.35
C THR A 218 -9.60 3.23 -10.84
N ASN A 219 -8.88 4.23 -11.35
CA ASN A 219 -8.48 4.38 -12.76
C ASN A 219 -6.95 4.45 -12.93
N PHE A 220 -6.22 3.46 -12.43
CA PHE A 220 -4.76 3.40 -12.54
C PHE A 220 -4.29 3.22 -14.01
N ASN A 221 -3.63 4.23 -14.58
CA ASN A 221 -3.02 4.14 -15.91
C ASN A 221 -1.56 3.67 -15.81
N PHE A 222 -1.35 2.36 -15.94
CA PHE A 222 -0.03 1.72 -15.82
C PHE A 222 1.01 2.26 -16.80
N LYS A 223 0.64 2.52 -18.06
CA LYS A 223 1.59 3.01 -19.08
C LYS A 223 2.11 4.41 -18.75
N LYS A 224 1.20 5.31 -18.32
CA LYS A 224 1.59 6.66 -17.89
C LYS A 224 2.45 6.60 -16.62
N TYR A 225 2.11 5.69 -15.71
CA TYR A 225 2.84 5.50 -14.45
C TYR A 225 4.28 5.04 -14.68
N ILE A 226 4.47 3.96 -15.46
CA ILE A 226 5.81 3.42 -15.73
C ILE A 226 6.68 4.41 -16.51
N GLY A 227 6.11 5.15 -17.45
CA GLY A 227 6.82 6.21 -18.17
C GLY A 227 7.33 7.29 -17.20
N LYS A 228 6.49 7.71 -16.23
CA LYS A 228 6.91 8.68 -15.23
C LYS A 228 8.00 8.16 -14.30
N GLN A 229 7.92 6.90 -13.89
CA GLN A 229 8.94 6.26 -13.06
C GLN A 229 10.27 6.12 -13.82
N LEU A 230 10.25 5.74 -15.10
CA LEU A 230 11.46 5.69 -15.94
C LEU A 230 12.14 7.06 -16.05
N GLU A 231 11.37 8.15 -16.22
CA GLU A 231 11.94 9.51 -16.23
C GLU A 231 12.66 9.83 -14.91
N VAL A 232 11.97 9.63 -13.78
CA VAL A 232 12.50 9.98 -12.45
C VAL A 232 13.71 9.11 -12.11
N VAL A 233 13.61 7.80 -12.27
CA VAL A 233 14.71 6.87 -12.01
C VAL A 233 15.86 7.08 -12.98
N GLY A 234 15.60 7.41 -14.25
CA GLY A 234 16.65 7.74 -15.21
C GLY A 234 17.50 8.93 -14.78
N ILE A 235 16.87 9.99 -14.26
CA ILE A 235 17.59 11.15 -13.73
C ILE A 235 18.39 10.78 -12.48
N ILE A 236 17.79 10.04 -11.54
CA ILE A 236 18.48 9.59 -10.32
C ILE A 236 19.68 8.69 -10.67
N ALA A 237 19.47 7.69 -11.52
CA ALA A 237 20.49 6.77 -11.98
C ALA A 237 21.64 7.53 -12.67
N LEU A 238 21.33 8.53 -13.50
CA LEU A 238 22.35 9.36 -14.15
C LEU A 238 23.22 10.12 -13.14
N ILE A 239 22.59 10.78 -12.16
CA ILE A 239 23.31 11.53 -11.11
C ILE A 239 24.23 10.58 -10.32
N LEU A 240 23.71 9.44 -9.87
CA LEU A 240 24.48 8.44 -9.13
C LEU A 240 25.64 7.87 -9.96
N SER A 241 25.41 7.64 -11.25
CA SER A 241 26.41 7.11 -12.17
C SER A 241 27.53 8.11 -12.45
N ILE A 242 27.22 9.40 -12.52
CA ILE A 242 28.24 10.45 -12.64
C ILE A 242 29.11 10.50 -11.37
N ILE A 243 28.48 10.43 -10.19
CA ILE A 243 29.20 10.44 -8.90
C ILE A 243 30.14 9.23 -8.82
N ILE A 244 29.64 8.02 -9.13
CA ILE A 244 30.48 6.82 -9.06
C ILE A 244 31.57 6.79 -10.13
N PHE A 245 31.31 7.36 -11.30
CA PHE A 245 32.32 7.54 -12.35
C PHE A 245 33.48 8.39 -11.84
N ILE A 246 33.18 9.57 -11.27
CA ILE A 246 34.21 10.49 -10.76
C ILE A 246 35.00 9.82 -9.62
N PHE A 247 34.31 9.18 -8.67
CA PHE A 247 34.95 8.49 -7.57
C PHE A 247 35.89 7.38 -8.07
N SER A 248 35.39 6.47 -8.91
CA SER A 248 36.18 5.36 -9.44
C SER A 248 37.35 5.83 -10.32
N LEU A 249 37.19 6.93 -11.05
CA LEU A 249 38.26 7.52 -11.85
C LEU A 249 39.40 8.05 -10.99
N ILE A 250 39.06 8.72 -9.88
CA ILE A 250 40.05 9.23 -8.92
C ILE A 250 40.74 8.08 -8.18
N SER A 251 40.00 7.04 -7.80
CA SER A 251 40.55 5.94 -6.99
C SER A 251 41.39 4.94 -7.78
N PHE A 252 40.99 4.61 -9.02
CA PHE A 252 41.60 3.52 -9.79
C PHE A 252 42.32 3.99 -11.06
N HIS A 253 42.26 5.29 -11.36
CA HIS A 253 42.95 5.92 -12.50
C HIS A 253 42.69 5.25 -13.86
N SER A 254 41.54 4.58 -14.01
CA SER A 254 41.16 3.86 -15.23
C SER A 254 39.80 4.33 -15.72
N THR A 255 39.81 5.09 -16.81
CA THR A 255 38.58 5.59 -17.45
C THR A 255 37.68 4.45 -17.93
N LYS A 256 38.29 3.37 -18.47
CA LYS A 256 37.56 2.19 -18.96
C LYS A 256 36.79 1.51 -17.82
N LEU A 257 37.46 1.24 -16.70
CA LEU A 257 36.85 0.62 -15.52
C LEU A 257 35.78 1.53 -14.90
N SER A 258 36.06 2.82 -14.78
CA SER A 258 35.14 3.81 -14.21
C SER A 258 33.85 3.91 -15.05
N PHE A 259 33.99 3.88 -16.38
CA PHE A 259 32.88 3.85 -17.31
C PHE A 259 32.03 2.59 -17.14
N VAL A 260 32.65 1.41 -17.06
CA VAL A 260 31.94 0.15 -16.80
C VAL A 260 31.14 0.19 -15.51
N ILE A 261 31.74 0.69 -14.42
CA ILE A 261 31.06 0.80 -13.12
C ILE A 261 29.86 1.75 -13.21
N ALA A 262 30.05 2.91 -13.83
CA ALA A 262 29.01 3.93 -13.97
C ALA A 262 27.83 3.45 -14.84
N VAL A 263 28.12 2.89 -16.02
CA VAL A 263 27.07 2.37 -16.91
C VAL A 263 26.39 1.15 -16.28
N GLY A 264 27.15 0.29 -15.60
CA GLY A 264 26.62 -0.83 -14.85
C GLY A 264 25.63 -0.38 -13.77
N LEU A 265 26.00 0.63 -12.96
CA LEU A 265 25.11 1.22 -11.96
C LEU A 265 23.86 1.85 -12.60
N PHE A 266 24.03 2.58 -13.71
CA PHE A 266 22.92 3.18 -14.44
C PHE A 266 21.91 2.12 -14.87
N CYS A 267 22.37 1.09 -15.60
CA CYS A 267 21.51 0.03 -16.12
C CYS A 267 20.89 -0.81 -15.00
N ALA A 268 21.64 -1.13 -13.94
CA ALA A 268 21.11 -1.83 -12.77
C ALA A 268 20.00 -1.00 -12.09
N SER A 269 20.18 0.32 -11.94
CA SER A 269 19.19 1.21 -11.36
C SER A 269 17.92 1.33 -12.22
N ILE A 270 18.06 1.38 -13.55
CA ILE A 270 16.91 1.36 -14.47
C ILE A 270 16.14 0.04 -14.36
N SER A 271 16.84 -1.08 -14.18
CA SER A 271 16.20 -2.38 -14.03
C SER A 271 15.29 -2.47 -12.81
N SER A 272 15.55 -1.67 -11.77
CA SER A 272 14.69 -1.57 -10.59
C SER A 272 13.26 -1.16 -10.93
N VAL A 273 13.03 -0.45 -12.04
CA VAL A 273 11.66 -0.08 -12.46
C VAL A 273 10.84 -1.33 -12.81
N ILE A 274 11.50 -2.36 -13.34
CA ILE A 274 10.86 -3.63 -13.67
C ILE A 274 10.40 -4.32 -12.38
N THR A 275 11.30 -4.49 -11.42
CA THR A 275 10.98 -5.17 -10.15
C THR A 275 10.01 -4.34 -9.31
N GLY A 276 10.31 -3.06 -9.07
CA GLY A 276 9.57 -2.20 -8.15
C GLY A 276 8.19 -1.75 -8.66
N VAL A 277 7.93 -1.82 -9.97
CA VAL A 277 6.62 -1.46 -10.55
C VAL A 277 5.88 -2.66 -11.12
N MET A 278 6.54 -3.54 -11.88
CA MET A 278 5.84 -4.63 -12.57
C MET A 278 5.41 -5.73 -11.60
N ILE A 279 6.22 -6.07 -10.60
CA ILE A 279 5.90 -7.16 -9.66
C ILE A 279 4.63 -6.83 -8.85
N PRO A 280 4.53 -5.66 -8.15
CA PRO A 280 3.31 -5.31 -7.42
C PRO A 280 2.09 -5.18 -8.34
N PHE A 281 2.27 -4.68 -9.56
CA PHE A 281 1.19 -4.57 -10.54
C PHE A 281 0.66 -5.92 -11.00
N ILE A 282 1.54 -6.90 -11.26
CA ILE A 282 1.15 -8.27 -11.61
C ILE A 282 0.36 -8.89 -10.45
N PHE A 283 0.80 -8.71 -9.21
CA PHE A 283 0.06 -9.19 -8.03
C PHE A 283 -1.35 -8.58 -7.96
N SER A 284 -1.47 -7.27 -8.18
CA SER A 284 -2.76 -6.58 -8.25
C SER A 284 -3.68 -7.18 -9.32
N LYS A 285 -3.15 -7.46 -10.52
CA LYS A 285 -3.89 -8.10 -11.62
C LYS A 285 -4.33 -9.52 -11.30
N LEU A 286 -3.52 -10.28 -10.56
CA LEU A 286 -3.85 -11.62 -10.06
C LEU A 286 -4.78 -11.59 -8.84
N LYS A 287 -5.27 -10.42 -8.42
CA LYS A 287 -6.11 -10.22 -7.23
C LYS A 287 -5.41 -10.60 -5.91
N LEU A 288 -4.08 -10.70 -5.92
CA LEU A 288 -3.22 -10.84 -4.75
C LEU A 288 -2.94 -9.46 -4.14
N ASP A 289 -2.50 -9.41 -2.88
CA ASP A 289 -2.11 -8.15 -2.24
C ASP A 289 -0.76 -7.68 -2.81
N PRO A 290 -0.65 -6.50 -3.44
CA PRO A 290 0.61 -5.98 -3.94
C PRO A 290 1.70 -5.85 -2.86
N ALA A 291 1.31 -5.69 -1.59
CA ALA A 291 2.25 -5.65 -0.47
C ALA A 291 2.86 -7.02 -0.12
N ASP A 292 2.34 -8.13 -0.66
CA ASP A 292 2.98 -9.45 -0.57
C ASP A 292 4.04 -9.64 -1.65
N ALA A 293 4.02 -8.79 -2.67
CA ALA A 293 4.97 -8.79 -3.77
C ALA A 293 6.26 -8.02 -3.42
N SER A 294 6.18 -7.13 -2.42
CA SER A 294 7.33 -6.38 -1.89
C SER A 294 8.10 -7.18 -0.84
N GLY A 295 9.32 -6.73 -0.55
CA GLY A 295 10.19 -7.36 0.44
C GLY A 295 11.03 -8.50 -0.17
N PRO A 296 11.22 -9.65 0.52
CA PRO A 296 12.28 -10.61 0.16
C PRO A 296 12.26 -11.13 -1.28
N ILE A 297 11.08 -11.38 -1.86
CA ILE A 297 11.00 -11.85 -3.26
C ILE A 297 11.53 -10.79 -4.22
N ALA A 298 11.10 -9.55 -4.05
CA ALA A 298 11.52 -8.48 -4.93
C ALA A 298 13.02 -8.20 -4.80
N THR A 299 13.55 -8.20 -3.58
CA THR A 299 15.00 -8.09 -3.33
C THR A 299 15.78 -9.20 -4.02
N ILE A 300 15.36 -10.48 -3.94
CA ILE A 300 16.06 -11.58 -4.63
C ILE A 300 16.09 -11.35 -6.15
N ILE A 301 14.95 -10.99 -6.74
CA ILE A 301 14.85 -10.75 -8.18
C ILE A 301 15.72 -9.54 -8.57
N GLN A 302 15.73 -8.51 -7.74
CA GLN A 302 16.50 -7.29 -7.95
C GLN A 302 18.01 -7.52 -7.83
N ASP A 303 18.46 -8.27 -6.83
CA ASP A 303 19.86 -8.67 -6.67
C ASP A 303 20.33 -9.48 -7.88
N PHE A 304 19.51 -10.46 -8.29
CA PHE A 304 19.77 -11.27 -9.47
C PHE A 304 19.89 -10.41 -10.73
N SER A 305 18.90 -9.53 -11.01
CA SER A 305 18.88 -8.72 -12.22
C SER A 305 20.00 -7.68 -12.24
N SER A 306 20.25 -7.01 -11.11
CA SER A 306 21.28 -5.98 -11.01
C SER A 306 22.69 -6.54 -11.24
N LEU A 307 23.00 -7.71 -10.66
CA LEU A 307 24.30 -8.34 -10.86
C LEU A 307 24.46 -8.92 -12.27
N LEU A 308 23.41 -9.54 -12.81
CA LEU A 308 23.44 -10.03 -14.19
C LEU A 308 23.73 -8.88 -15.16
N ILE A 309 23.05 -7.74 -15.00
CA ILE A 309 23.25 -6.55 -15.82
C ILE A 309 24.66 -5.99 -15.63
N TYR A 310 25.09 -5.79 -14.38
CA TYR A 310 26.40 -5.25 -14.06
C TYR A 310 27.53 -6.05 -14.70
N PHE A 311 27.53 -7.37 -14.52
CA PHE A 311 28.56 -8.23 -15.07
C PHE A 311 28.45 -8.42 -16.59
N THR A 312 27.24 -8.36 -17.15
CA THR A 312 27.08 -8.35 -18.61
C THR A 312 27.73 -7.10 -19.22
N ILE A 313 27.50 -5.92 -18.64
CA ILE A 313 28.17 -4.68 -19.05
C ILE A 313 29.69 -4.83 -18.89
N ALA A 314 30.15 -5.32 -17.74
CA ALA A 314 31.58 -5.53 -17.52
C ALA A 314 32.21 -6.45 -18.58
N THR A 315 31.55 -7.56 -18.92
CA THR A 315 32.05 -8.55 -19.89
C THR A 315 32.05 -8.02 -21.33
N ILE A 316 31.09 -7.18 -21.69
CA ILE A 316 31.04 -6.58 -23.03
C ILE A 316 32.16 -5.55 -23.21
N PHE A 317 32.44 -4.77 -22.16
CA PHE A 317 33.34 -3.63 -22.27
C PHE A 317 34.78 -3.93 -21.87
N LEU A 318 35.07 -4.89 -20.98
CA LEU A 318 36.43 -5.21 -20.51
C LEU A 318 37.10 -6.27 -21.38
#